data_AF-J9ECU5-F1
#
_entry.id   AF-J9ECU5-F1
#
_cell.length_a   1.000
_cell.length_b   1.000
_cell.length_c   1.000
_cell.angle_alpha   90.00
_cell.angle_beta   90.00
_cell.angle_gamma   90.00
#
_symmetry.space_group_name_H-M   'P 1'
#
loop_
_entity.id
_entity.type
_entity.pdbx_description
1 polymer ?
#
loop_
_entity_poly.entity_id
_entity_poly.type
_entity_poly.pdbx_seq_one_letter_code
_entity_poly.pdbx_strand_id
1 'polypeptide(L)' 'QIVITGPKSTGSGQYEYIVITNWTKFPLVAMTRDLAQFNANYRNKLIQRFRNEGYIHEFS' A
#
# COMPACT_ATOMS: atom_id res chain seq x y z
N GLN A 1 -14.46 1.68 6.10
CA GLN A 1 -13.12 2.18 5.71
C GLN A 1 -12.11 1.12 6.08
N ILE A 2 -11.12 0.86 5.21
CA ILE A 2 -10.06 -0.13 5.44
C ILE A 2 -8.73 0.63 5.42
N VAL A 3 -7.88 0.40 6.42
CA VAL A 3 -6.53 0.99 6.53
C VAL A 3 -5.53 -0.15 6.62
N ILE A 4 -4.57 -0.17 5.70
CA ILE A 4 -3.45 -1.12 5.68
C ILE A 4 -2.19 -0.33 6.00
N THR A 5 -1.40 -0.78 6.97
CA THR A 5 -0.14 -0.12 7.36
C THR A 5 1.06 -0.95 6.92
N GLY A 6 2.13 -0.25 6.53
CA GLY A 6 3.45 -0.86 6.36
C GLY A 6 4.10 -1.24 7.68
N PRO A 7 5.36 -1.71 7.65
CA PRO A 7 6.15 -1.89 8.86
C PRO A 7 6.40 -0.56 9.58
N LYS A 8 6.65 -0.63 10.88
CA LYS A 8 7.05 0.50 11.71
C LYS A 8 8.58 0.61 11.69
N SER A 9 9.10 1.78 11.37
CA SER A 9 10.53 2.07 11.42
C SER A 9 11.07 1.85 12.84
N THR A 10 12.19 1.16 12.98
CA THR A 10 12.83 0.91 14.28
C THR A 10 13.41 2.16 14.91
N GLY A 11 13.83 3.14 14.09
CA GLY A 11 14.40 4.40 14.58
C GLY A 11 13.34 5.45 14.94
N SER A 12 12.43 5.76 14.02
CA SER A 12 11.45 6.84 14.20
C SER A 12 10.14 6.39 14.86
N GLY A 13 9.88 5.08 14.89
CA GLY A 13 8.58 4.56 15.32
C GLY A 13 7.43 4.94 14.41
N GLN A 14 7.68 5.39 13.18
CA GLN A 14 6.63 5.74 12.23
C GLN A 14 6.36 4.59 11.26
N TYR A 15 5.12 4.45 10.81
CA TYR A 15 4.81 3.53 9.71
C TYR A 15 5.40 4.07 8.40
N GLU A 16 6.05 3.18 7.64
CA GLU A 16 6.70 3.53 6.37
C GLU A 16 5.69 3.96 5.30
N TYR A 17 4.50 3.33 5.30
CA TYR A 17 3.40 3.69 4.42
C TYR A 17 2.04 3.37 5.04
N ILE A 18 0.99 3.98 4.49
CA ILE A 18 -0.41 3.61 4.72
C ILE A 18 -1.13 3.47 3.38
N VAL A 19 -2.09 2.56 3.31
CA VAL A 19 -3.03 2.44 2.20
C VAL A 19 -4.43 2.61 2.75
N ILE A 20 -5.18 3.54 2.16
CA ILE A 20 -6.57 3.83 2.51
C ILE A 20 -7.46 3.35 1.38
N THR A 21 -8.47 2.57 1.73
CA THR A 21 -9.49 2.10 0.80
C THR A 21 -10.81 1.83 1.54
N ASN A 22 -11.76 1.21 0.85
CA ASN A 22 -13.06 0.83 1.38
C ASN A 22 -13.43 -0.59 0.94
N TRP A 23 -14.60 -1.04 1.40
CA TRP A 23 -15.10 -2.39 1.12
C TRP A 23 -15.41 -2.61 -0.37
N THR A 24 -15.68 -1.54 -1.13
CA THR A 24 -15.84 -1.59 -2.60
C THR A 24 -14.51 -1.60 -3.35
N LYS A 25 -13.37 -1.63 -2.65
CA LYS A 25 -12.01 -1.67 -3.22
C LYS A 25 -11.65 -0.46 -4.09
N PHE A 26 -12.40 0.64 -3.97
CA PHE A 26 -12.19 1.88 -4.69
C PHE A 26 -12.72 3.07 -3.89
N PRO A 27 -11.93 4.12 -3.64
CA PRO A 27 -10.58 4.37 -4.16
C PRO A 27 -9.51 3.55 -3.43
N LEU A 28 -8.35 3.38 -4.06
CA LEU A 28 -7.16 2.76 -3.47
C LEU A 28 -6.03 3.80 -3.47
N VAL A 29 -5.71 4.34 -2.30
CA VAL A 29 -4.72 5.43 -2.16
C VAL A 29 -3.60 4.98 -1.23
N ALA A 30 -2.37 4.95 -1.74
CA ALA A 30 -1.17 4.68 -0.95
C ALA A 30 -0.40 5.98 -0.67
N MET A 31 -0.03 6.20 0.59
CA MET A 31 0.83 7.31 1.02
C MET A 31 2.07 6.72 1.68
N THR A 32 3.25 7.26 1.35
CA THR A 32 4.53 6.80 1.87
C THR A 32 5.33 7.97 2.46
N ARG A 33 6.20 7.69 3.42
CA ARG A 33 7.14 8.67 3.98
C ARG A 33 8.26 9.02 3.00
N ASP A 34 8.86 7.99 2.40
CA ASP A 34 9.91 8.10 1.40
C ASP A 34 9.50 7.30 0.16
N LEU A 35 9.50 7.97 -1.00
CA LEU A 35 9.07 7.35 -2.25
C LEU A 35 10.10 6.36 -2.81
N ALA A 36 11.40 6.66 -2.69
CA ALA A 36 12.47 5.81 -3.19
C ALA A 36 12.54 4.51 -2.40
N GLN A 37 12.51 4.58 -1.07
CA GLN A 37 12.48 3.43 -0.18
C GLN A 37 11.24 2.57 -0.41
N PHE A 38 10.07 3.20 -0.61
CA PHE A 38 8.84 2.47 -0.90
C PHE A 38 8.88 1.71 -2.22
N ASN A 39 9.38 2.35 -3.27
CA ASN A 39 9.51 1.73 -4.59
C ASN A 39 10.47 0.55 -4.56
N ALA A 40 11.60 0.67 -3.84
CA ALA A 40 12.59 -0.39 -3.72
C ALA A 40 12.07 -1.59 -2.91
N ASN A 41 11.30 -1.36 -1.84
CA ASN A 41 11.06 -2.41 -0.83
C ASN A 41 9.62 -2.94 -0.78
N TYR A 42 8.62 -2.12 -1.15
CA TYR A 42 7.21 -2.42 -0.84
C TYR A 42 6.28 -2.41 -2.05
N ARG A 43 6.53 -1.55 -3.05
CA ARG A 43 5.61 -1.33 -4.18
C ARG A 43 5.20 -2.61 -4.88
N ASN A 44 6.17 -3.44 -5.29
CA ASN A 44 5.87 -4.66 -6.07
C ASN A 44 5.04 -5.66 -5.26
N LYS A 45 5.35 -5.83 -3.97
CA LYS A 45 4.61 -6.73 -3.07
C LYS A 45 3.16 -6.25 -2.88
N LEU A 46 2.95 -4.94 -2.68
CA LEU A 46 1.61 -4.37 -2.56
C LEU A 46 0.82 -4.49 -3.85
N ILE A 47 1.42 -4.20 -5.02
CA ILE A 47 0.75 -4.35 -6.31
C ILE A 47 0.31 -5.81 -6.52
N GLN A 48 1.18 -6.78 -6.24
CA GLN A 48 0.81 -8.20 -6.34
C GLN A 48 -0.31 -8.58 -5.38
N ARG A 49 -0.22 -8.13 -4.12
CA ARG A 49 -1.29 -8.34 -3.12
C ARG A 49 -2.62 -7.77 -3.63
N PHE A 50 -2.63 -6.54 -4.13
CA PHE A 50 -3.84 -5.87 -4.60
C PHE A 50 -4.41 -6.48 -5.89
N ARG A 51 -3.59 -7.06 -6.76
CA ARG A 51 -4.06 -7.89 -7.87
C ARG A 51 -4.72 -9.17 -7.36
N ASN A 52 -4.05 -9.90 -6.47
CA ASN A 52 -4.58 -11.17 -5.93
C ASN A 52 -5.88 -10.96 -5.14
N GLU A 53 -5.99 -9.84 -4.41
CA GLU A 53 -7.17 -9.50 -3.65
C GLU A 53 -8.24 -8.76 -4.50
N GLY A 54 -8.01 -8.54 -5.80
CA GLY A 54 -8.99 -7.96 -6.73
C GLY A 54 -9.28 -6.47 -6.50
N TYR A 55 -8.30 -5.69 -6.04
CA TYR A 55 -8.35 -4.22 -6.01
C TYR A 55 -7.84 -3.58 -7.30
N ILE A 56 -6.97 -4.28 -8.04
CA ILE A 56 -6.43 -3.84 -9.33
C ILE A 56 -6.94 -4.81 -10.39
N HIS A 57 -7.71 -4.28 -11.34
CA HIS A 57 -8.11 -5.00 -12.54
C HIS A 57 -7.22 -4.53 -13.70
N GLU A 58 -6.68 -5.46 -14.47
CA GLU A 58 -6.19 -5.10 -15.80
C GLU A 58 -7.42 -4.87 -16.66
N PHE A 59 -7.63 -3.63 -17.10
CA PHE A 59 -8.61 -3.37 -18.14
C PHE A 59 -8.09 -4.05 -19.41
N SER A 60 -8.77 -5.11 -19.84
CA SER A 60 -8.65 -5.68 -21.18
C SER A 60 -9.20 -4.72 -22.21
#